data_AF-V9LA71-F1
#
_entry.id   AF-V9LA71-F1
#
_cell.length_a   1.000
_cell.length_b   1.000
_cell.length_c   1.000
_cell.angle_alpha   90.00
_cell.angle_beta   90.00
_cell.angle_gamma   90.00
#
_symmetry.space_group_name_H-M   'P 1'
#
loop_
_entity.id
_entity.type
_entity.pdbx_description
1 polymer ?
#
loop_
_entity_poly.entity_id
_entity_poly.type
_entity_poly.pdbx_seq_one_letter_code
_entity_poly.pdbx_strand_id
1 'polypeptide(L)'
;MSLLLVHTEPRPAPQDRAEADDDLSKVKALTAKLKLETRRPSYAEWQEKLAREPWKMGAEGEEALAVPPSPAELTATTDTKQSIALTTICGFAGIGDALDWLREELRQMQSLDHQLARRLICLRREIHRLKVEQACHQHKEMLDDVTYDLEVCEEESDLLCDIPLKAAFHLSTPLKHIGVTKMNINSRRFSLS
;
A
#
# COMPACT_ATOMS: atom_id res chain seq x y z
N MET A 1 -40.30 0.50 17.24
CA MET A 1 -39.05 0.48 18.03
C MET A 1 -38.22 -0.69 17.56
N SER A 2 -37.25 -0.45 16.69
CA SER A 2 -36.37 -1.50 16.16
C SER A 2 -35.03 -1.42 16.86
N LEU A 3 -34.69 -2.45 17.63
CA LEU A 3 -33.39 -2.62 18.27
C LEU A 3 -32.39 -3.11 17.22
N LEU A 4 -31.36 -2.30 16.94
CA LEU A 4 -30.20 -2.73 16.18
C LEU A 4 -29.32 -3.61 17.07
N LEU A 5 -29.23 -4.89 16.73
CA LEU A 5 -28.29 -5.84 17.31
C LEU A 5 -26.87 -5.46 16.86
N VAL A 6 -26.09 -4.86 17.75
CA VAL A 6 -24.64 -4.66 17.54
C VAL A 6 -23.99 -6.04 17.62
N HIS A 7 -23.59 -6.59 16.46
CA HIS A 7 -22.74 -7.77 16.43
C HIS A 7 -21.33 -7.38 16.88
N THR A 8 -20.97 -7.76 18.09
CA THR A 8 -19.60 -7.73 18.59
C THR A 8 -18.87 -8.96 18.04
N GLU A 9 -17.92 -8.74 17.14
CA GLU A 9 -16.95 -9.76 16.71
C GLU A 9 -16.16 -10.30 17.93
N PRO A 10 -16.00 -11.62 18.07
CA PRO A 10 -15.26 -12.20 19.18
C PRO A 10 -13.75 -11.95 19.04
N ARG A 11 -13.14 -11.49 20.14
CA ARG A 11 -11.70 -11.30 20.28
C ARG A 11 -10.96 -12.63 20.04
N PRO A 12 -9.99 -12.70 19.10
CA PRO A 12 -9.27 -13.94 18.83
C PRO A 12 -8.49 -14.39 20.07
N ALA A 13 -8.49 -15.71 20.28
CA ALA A 13 -7.92 -16.36 21.45
C ALA A 13 -6.38 -16.21 21.50
N PRO A 14 -5.76 -16.29 22.68
CA PRO A 14 -4.30 -16.15 22.82
C PRO A 14 -3.47 -17.23 22.10
N GLN A 15 -4.08 -18.35 21.68
CA GLN A 15 -3.40 -19.43 20.94
C GLN A 15 -2.99 -19.00 19.52
N ASP A 16 -3.84 -18.25 18.80
CA ASP A 16 -3.55 -17.81 17.43
C ASP A 16 -2.35 -16.84 17.35
N ARG A 17 -2.09 -16.09 18.43
CA ARG A 17 -0.93 -15.18 18.51
C ARG A 17 0.40 -15.92 18.66
N ALA A 18 0.41 -17.03 19.40
CA ALA A 18 1.62 -17.82 19.60
C ALA A 18 2.04 -18.57 18.33
N GLU A 19 1.07 -19.08 17.56
CA GLU A 19 1.35 -19.71 16.26
C GLU A 19 1.85 -18.71 15.21
N ALA A 20 1.31 -17.48 15.22
CA ALA A 20 1.76 -16.42 14.31
C ALA A 20 3.23 -15.99 14.55
N ASP A 21 3.69 -15.99 15.80
CA ASP A 21 5.10 -15.71 16.13
C ASP A 21 6.04 -16.84 15.66
N ASP A 22 5.58 -18.09 15.71
CA ASP A 22 6.33 -19.25 15.20
C ASP A 22 6.44 -19.20 13.66
N ASP A 23 5.35 -18.88 12.97
CA ASP A 23 5.35 -18.75 11.51
C ASP A 23 6.20 -17.57 11.03
N LEU A 24 6.17 -16.44 11.72
CA LEU A 24 7.05 -15.30 11.43
C LEU A 24 8.53 -15.67 11.61
N SER A 25 8.84 -16.48 12.63
CA SER A 25 10.19 -16.95 12.91
C SER A 25 10.70 -17.90 11.82
N LYS A 26 9.86 -18.80 11.32
CA LYS A 26 10.15 -19.66 10.15
C LYS A 26 10.45 -18.83 8.90
N VAL A 27 9.65 -17.80 8.61
CA VAL A 27 9.87 -16.91 7.45
C VAL A 27 11.18 -16.14 7.58
N LYS A 28 11.49 -15.60 8.77
CA LYS A 28 12.78 -14.94 9.04
C LYS A 28 13.97 -15.88 8.82
N ALA A 29 13.88 -17.12 9.32
CA ALA A 29 14.92 -18.13 9.13
C ALA A 29 15.12 -18.50 7.64
N LEU A 30 14.03 -18.65 6.88
CA LEU A 30 14.09 -18.90 5.45
C LEU A 30 14.72 -17.72 4.69
N THR A 31 14.35 -16.50 5.05
CA THR A 31 14.88 -15.26 4.44
C THR A 31 16.38 -15.15 4.68
N ALA A 32 16.84 -15.43 5.91
CA ALA A 32 18.26 -15.46 6.26
C ALA A 32 19.01 -16.58 5.52
N LYS A 33 18.43 -17.78 5.45
CA LYS A 33 19.00 -18.93 4.71
C LYS A 33 19.17 -18.63 3.22
N LEU A 34 18.23 -17.90 2.63
CA LEU A 34 18.24 -17.52 1.22
C LEU A 34 19.00 -16.21 0.94
N LYS A 35 19.56 -15.55 1.96
CA LYS A 35 20.30 -14.27 1.85
C LYS A 35 19.54 -13.22 1.05
N LEU A 36 18.23 -13.11 1.30
CA LEU A 36 17.37 -12.16 0.61
C LEU A 36 17.56 -10.77 1.22
N GLU A 37 18.39 -9.95 0.58
CA GLU A 37 18.55 -8.55 0.95
C GLU A 37 17.34 -7.72 0.48
N THR A 38 16.88 -6.82 1.35
CA THR A 38 15.87 -5.83 0.99
C THR A 38 16.51 -4.72 0.14
N ARG A 39 16.30 -4.77 -1.18
CA ARG A 39 16.88 -3.80 -2.15
C ARG A 39 16.30 -2.38 -2.10
N ARG A 40 15.40 -2.07 -1.15
CA ARG A 40 14.74 -0.75 -1.09
C ARG A 40 15.57 0.20 -0.21
N PRO A 41 16.06 1.34 -0.74
CA PRO A 41 16.91 2.26 0.01
C PRO A 41 16.20 2.83 1.25
N SER A 42 14.88 3.06 1.18
CA SER A 42 14.08 3.54 2.31
C SER A 42 14.01 2.56 3.49
N TYR A 43 14.16 1.26 3.25
CA TYR A 43 14.17 0.27 4.33
C TYR A 43 15.52 0.23 5.05
N ALA A 44 16.63 0.36 4.31
CA ALA A 44 17.96 0.45 4.89
C ALA A 44 18.12 1.71 5.75
N GLU A 45 17.62 2.87 5.30
CA GLU A 45 17.59 4.10 6.08
C GLU A 45 16.77 3.96 7.37
N TRP A 46 15.65 3.24 7.32
CA TRP A 46 14.82 2.97 8.50
C TRP A 46 15.53 2.01 9.48
N GLN A 47 16.18 0.96 8.99
CA GLN A 47 16.99 0.07 9.83
C GLN A 47 18.14 0.82 10.51
N GLU A 48 18.80 1.74 9.82
CA GLU A 48 19.87 2.56 10.38
C GLU A 48 19.35 3.51 11.47
N LYS A 49 18.16 4.13 11.26
CA LYS A 49 17.50 4.94 12.28
C LYS A 49 17.17 4.13 13.54
N LEU A 50 16.69 2.90 13.37
CA LEU A 50 16.45 1.98 14.50
C LEU A 50 17.72 1.59 15.25
N ALA A 51 18.83 1.39 14.53
CA ALA A 51 20.11 1.05 15.14
C ALA A 51 20.71 2.23 15.93
N ARG A 52 20.37 3.47 15.56
CA ARG A 52 20.84 4.70 16.20
C ARG A 52 20.04 5.12 17.44
N GLU A 53 18.86 4.54 17.60
CA GLU A 53 17.88 4.94 18.60
C GLU A 53 18.13 4.16 19.93
N PRO A 54 18.35 4.85 21.07
CA PRO A 54 18.92 4.25 22.28
C PRO A 54 17.96 3.41 23.14
N TRP A 55 16.73 3.14 22.71
CA TRP A 55 15.74 2.40 23.51
C TRP A 55 16.12 0.94 23.79
N LYS A 56 17.12 0.38 23.10
CA LYS A 56 17.68 -0.93 23.47
C LYS A 56 18.53 -0.93 24.75
N MET A 57 19.01 0.22 25.22
CA MET A 57 19.83 0.26 26.45
C MET A 57 19.02 0.03 27.74
N GLY A 58 17.69 0.10 27.70
CA GLY A 58 16.85 -0.16 28.87
C GLY A 58 16.56 -1.64 29.15
N ALA A 59 16.87 -2.54 28.22
CA ALA A 59 16.48 -3.95 28.31
C ALA A 59 17.61 -4.90 28.75
N GLU A 60 18.87 -4.44 28.78
CA GLU A 60 20.03 -5.30 29.12
C GLU A 60 20.70 -4.92 30.45
N GLY A 61 20.05 -4.07 31.27
CA GLY A 61 20.59 -3.56 32.53
C GLY A 61 20.18 -4.32 33.80
N GLU A 62 19.35 -5.37 33.71
CA GLU A 62 18.81 -6.08 34.90
C GLU A 62 19.49 -7.42 35.22
N GLU A 63 20.55 -7.82 34.51
CA GLU A 63 21.19 -9.13 34.69
C GLU A 63 22.53 -9.14 35.44
N ALA A 64 22.92 -8.02 36.05
CA ALA A 64 24.13 -7.93 36.86
C ALA A 64 23.86 -7.25 38.20
N LEU A 65 23.31 -8.00 39.17
CA LEU A 65 23.56 -7.91 40.63
C LEU A 65 22.61 -8.85 41.39
N ALA A 66 22.80 -10.16 41.23
CA ALA A 66 22.22 -11.17 42.12
C ALA A 66 23.17 -11.39 43.31
N VAL A 67 23.03 -10.58 44.37
CA VAL A 67 23.51 -10.92 45.73
C VAL A 67 22.34 -10.71 46.68
N PRO A 68 21.84 -11.75 47.38
CA PRO A 68 20.70 -11.61 48.27
C PRO A 68 21.14 -11.02 49.64
N PRO A 69 20.49 -9.96 50.16
CA PRO A 69 20.74 -9.53 51.53
C PRO A 69 19.93 -10.35 52.54
N SER A 70 20.62 -10.81 53.57
CA SER A 70 20.09 -11.52 54.76
C SER A 70 19.12 -10.64 55.57
N PRO A 71 18.07 -11.21 56.20
CA PRO A 71 17.05 -10.44 56.91
C PRO A 71 17.37 -10.35 58.42
N ALA A 72 17.79 -9.18 58.90
CA ALA A 72 17.68 -8.85 60.33
C ALA A 72 17.78 -7.34 60.56
N GLU A 73 16.92 -6.86 61.46
CA GLU A 73 16.91 -5.56 62.14
C GLU A 73 16.02 -4.44 61.56
N LEU A 74 14.78 -4.51 62.06
CA LEU A 74 13.76 -3.48 62.18
C LEU A 74 14.28 -2.26 62.96
N THR A 75 14.02 -1.03 62.48
CA THR A 75 13.44 0.05 63.31
C THR A 75 12.89 1.20 62.46
N ALA A 76 11.58 1.40 62.58
CA ALA A 76 10.87 2.68 62.68
C ALA A 76 11.04 3.78 61.60
N THR A 77 9.89 4.07 60.97
CA THR A 77 9.45 5.38 60.43
C THR A 77 9.97 5.86 59.07
N THR A 78 9.67 5.12 58.00
CA THR A 78 9.57 5.70 56.63
C THR A 78 8.48 5.05 55.76
N ASP A 79 7.32 4.69 56.31
CA ASP A 79 6.27 3.98 55.54
C ASP A 79 5.49 4.84 54.53
N THR A 80 5.61 6.18 54.56
CA THR A 80 4.94 7.04 53.58
C THR A 80 5.80 7.36 52.35
N LYS A 81 7.13 7.26 52.41
CA LYS A 81 8.01 7.61 51.27
C LYS A 81 8.25 6.46 50.30
N GLN A 82 8.26 5.20 50.77
CA GLN A 82 8.46 4.04 49.90
C GLN A 82 7.20 3.66 49.09
N SER A 83 6.01 3.92 49.64
CA SER A 83 4.73 3.78 48.91
C SER A 83 4.64 4.74 47.70
N ILE A 84 5.08 5.99 47.87
CA ILE A 84 5.06 7.01 46.81
C ILE A 84 6.11 6.74 45.71
N ALA A 85 7.23 6.11 46.05
CA ALA A 85 8.23 5.70 45.06
C ALA A 85 7.73 4.54 44.19
N LEU A 86 6.91 3.63 44.73
CA LEU A 86 6.27 2.55 43.96
C LEU A 86 5.10 3.04 43.10
N THR A 87 4.47 4.18 43.43
CA THR A 87 3.42 4.77 42.58
C THR A 87 3.98 5.55 41.40
N THR A 88 5.26 5.92 41.43
CA THR A 88 5.89 6.69 40.35
C THR A 88 6.36 5.75 39.24
N ILE A 89 5.42 5.20 38.50
CA ILE A 89 5.69 4.25 37.40
C ILE A 89 6.17 5.06 36.19
N CYS A 90 7.42 4.83 35.77
CA CYS A 90 7.98 5.34 34.52
C CYS A 90 7.85 6.88 34.33
N GLY A 91 8.13 7.65 35.38
CA GLY A 91 8.08 9.13 35.32
C GLY A 91 6.68 9.74 35.40
N PHE A 92 5.63 8.93 35.52
CA PHE A 92 4.27 9.38 35.80
C PHE A 92 3.98 9.33 37.31
N ALA A 93 3.17 10.26 37.82
CA ALA A 93 2.84 10.32 39.25
C ALA A 93 1.96 9.16 39.74
N GLY A 94 1.31 8.44 38.81
CA GLY A 94 0.54 7.23 39.07
C GLY A 94 0.23 6.41 37.80
N ILE A 95 -0.21 5.17 37.98
CA ILE A 95 -0.66 4.30 36.89
C ILE A 95 -1.83 4.91 36.08
N GLY A 96 -2.71 5.67 36.76
CA GLY A 96 -3.84 6.35 36.12
C GLY A 96 -3.37 7.37 35.09
N ASP A 97 -2.42 8.23 35.48
CA ASP A 97 -1.84 9.26 34.59
C ASP A 97 -1.14 8.62 33.38
N ALA A 98 -0.41 7.52 33.58
CA ALA A 98 0.22 6.79 32.49
C ALA A 98 -0.81 6.21 31.50
N LEU A 99 -1.92 5.67 32.00
CA LEU A 99 -2.99 5.13 31.16
C LEU A 99 -3.76 6.22 30.41
N ASP A 100 -3.99 7.37 31.04
CA ASP A 100 -4.66 8.51 30.40
C ASP A 100 -3.76 9.14 29.33
N TRP A 101 -2.46 9.21 29.56
CA TRP A 101 -1.49 9.59 28.53
C TRP A 101 -1.52 8.62 27.34
N LEU A 102 -1.46 7.31 27.58
CA LEU A 102 -1.53 6.30 26.51
C LEU A 102 -2.82 6.40 25.70
N ARG A 103 -3.95 6.66 26.35
CA ARG A 103 -5.24 6.83 25.67
C ARG A 103 -5.23 8.05 24.75
N GLU A 104 -4.71 9.17 25.22
CA GLU A 104 -4.65 10.39 24.40
C GLU A 104 -3.66 10.21 23.24
N GLU A 105 -2.52 9.58 23.47
CA GLU A 105 -1.55 9.27 22.41
C GLU A 105 -2.15 8.36 21.34
N LEU A 106 -2.84 7.28 21.73
CA LEU A 106 -3.55 6.41 20.79
C LEU A 106 -4.64 7.16 20.00
N ARG A 107 -5.35 8.08 20.65
CA ARG A 107 -6.36 8.91 20.00
C ARG A 107 -5.74 9.86 18.98
N GLN A 108 -4.58 10.43 19.29
CA GLN A 108 -3.82 11.27 18.37
C GLN A 108 -3.32 10.47 17.16
N MET A 109 -2.70 9.30 17.39
CA MET A 109 -2.26 8.40 16.33
C MET A 109 -3.43 8.00 15.42
N GLN A 110 -4.57 7.62 16.00
CA GLN A 110 -5.77 7.27 15.23
C GLN A 110 -6.27 8.45 14.38
N SER A 111 -6.22 9.69 14.90
CA SER A 111 -6.61 10.89 14.16
C SER A 111 -5.69 11.13 12.95
N LEU A 112 -4.38 11.00 13.14
CA LEU A 112 -3.38 11.14 12.09
C LEU A 112 -3.55 10.08 11.00
N ASP A 113 -3.73 8.82 11.39
CA ASP A 113 -3.99 7.72 10.44
C ASP A 113 -5.26 7.96 9.63
N HIS A 114 -6.32 8.44 10.28
CA HIS A 114 -7.57 8.74 9.59
C HIS A 114 -7.40 9.91 8.60
N GLN A 115 -6.63 10.94 8.96
CA GLN A 115 -6.31 12.03 8.05
C GLN A 115 -5.46 11.56 6.87
N LEU A 116 -4.42 10.75 7.12
CA LEU A 116 -3.55 10.19 6.10
C LEU A 116 -4.34 9.31 5.12
N ALA A 117 -5.18 8.42 5.62
CA ALA A 117 -6.03 7.56 4.81
C ALA A 117 -6.94 8.38 3.88
N ARG A 118 -7.57 9.44 4.39
CA ARG A 118 -8.38 10.36 3.56
C ARG A 118 -7.54 11.02 2.46
N ARG A 119 -6.35 11.53 2.80
CA ARG A 119 -5.43 12.14 1.81
C ARG A 119 -5.02 11.13 0.74
N LEU A 120 -4.66 9.90 1.12
CA LEU A 120 -4.28 8.85 0.18
C LEU A 120 -5.43 8.45 -0.76
N ILE A 121 -6.66 8.37 -0.24
CA ILE A 121 -7.84 8.11 -1.08
C ILE A 121 -8.05 9.23 -2.11
N CYS A 122 -7.91 10.50 -1.69
CA CYS A 122 -8.00 11.64 -2.62
C CYS A 122 -6.90 11.61 -3.68
N LEU A 123 -5.64 11.40 -3.27
CA LEU A 123 -4.51 11.30 -4.21
C LEU A 123 -4.68 10.16 -5.20
N ARG A 124 -5.17 8.99 -4.74
CA ARG A 124 -5.44 7.85 -5.63
C ARG A 124 -6.47 8.21 -6.70
N ARG A 125 -7.54 8.93 -6.34
CA ARG A 125 -8.56 9.39 -7.30
C ARG A 125 -7.97 10.38 -8.29
N GLU A 126 -7.17 11.33 -7.81
CA GLU A 126 -6.53 12.34 -8.67
C GLU A 126 -5.57 11.71 -9.67
N ILE A 127 -4.69 10.81 -9.22
CA ILE A 127 -3.79 10.06 -10.08
C ILE A 127 -4.56 9.28 -11.14
N HIS A 128 -5.66 8.63 -10.75
CA HIS A 128 -6.48 7.89 -11.70
C HIS A 128 -7.10 8.82 -12.75
N ARG A 129 -7.66 9.97 -12.34
CA ARG A 129 -8.21 10.98 -13.25
C ARG A 129 -7.16 11.45 -14.26
N LEU A 130 -6.00 11.86 -13.78
CA LEU A 130 -4.88 12.33 -14.62
C LEU A 130 -4.39 11.25 -15.58
N LYS A 131 -4.34 9.98 -15.15
CA LYS A 131 -3.98 8.87 -16.04
C LYS A 131 -5.00 8.64 -17.15
N VAL A 132 -6.30 8.78 -16.87
CA VAL A 132 -7.34 8.70 -17.90
C VAL A 132 -7.21 9.88 -18.87
N GLU A 133 -7.07 11.10 -18.35
CA GLU A 133 -6.86 12.30 -19.16
C GLU A 133 -5.64 12.17 -20.09
N GLN A 134 -4.52 11.66 -19.56
CA GLN A 134 -3.31 11.41 -20.34
C GLN A 134 -3.53 10.38 -21.45
N ALA A 135 -4.21 9.26 -21.16
CA ALA A 135 -4.50 8.24 -22.17
C ALA A 135 -5.44 8.78 -23.27
N CYS A 136 -6.44 9.59 -22.91
CA CYS A 136 -7.29 10.28 -23.87
C CYS A 136 -6.50 11.25 -24.76
N HIS A 137 -5.57 12.01 -24.17
CA HIS A 137 -4.73 12.92 -24.93
C HIS A 137 -3.82 12.18 -25.92
N GLN A 138 -3.14 11.12 -25.48
CA GLN A 138 -2.30 10.30 -26.35
C GLN A 138 -3.10 9.66 -27.49
N HIS A 139 -4.33 9.19 -27.21
CA HIS A 139 -5.19 8.65 -28.26
C HIS A 139 -5.61 9.73 -29.27
N LYS A 140 -5.88 10.95 -28.79
CA LYS A 140 -6.16 12.08 -29.66
C LYS A 140 -4.97 12.41 -30.56
N GLU A 141 -3.76 12.52 -30.01
CA GLU A 141 -2.55 12.76 -30.80
C GLU A 141 -2.36 11.69 -31.89
N MET A 142 -2.56 10.41 -31.56
CA MET A 142 -2.51 9.32 -32.55
C MET A 142 -3.57 9.47 -33.66
N LEU A 143 -4.79 9.89 -33.32
CA LEU A 143 -5.84 10.14 -34.32
C LEU A 143 -5.51 11.35 -35.18
N ASP A 144 -4.97 12.41 -34.58
CA ASP A 144 -4.55 13.62 -35.27
C ASP A 144 -3.40 13.31 -36.25
N ASP A 145 -2.41 12.48 -35.87
CA ASP A 145 -1.33 12.01 -36.74
C ASP A 145 -1.87 11.24 -37.96
N VAL A 146 -2.78 10.27 -37.74
CA VAL A 146 -3.39 9.50 -38.83
C VAL A 146 -4.25 10.38 -39.74
N THR A 147 -4.93 11.37 -39.16
CA THR A 147 -5.75 12.32 -39.92
C THR A 147 -4.86 13.19 -40.79
N TYR A 148 -3.73 13.67 -40.27
CA TYR A 148 -2.74 14.42 -41.03
C TYR A 148 -2.16 13.59 -42.19
N ASP A 149 -1.77 12.34 -41.94
CA ASP A 149 -1.26 11.44 -42.99
C ASP A 149 -2.30 11.21 -44.11
N LEU A 150 -3.58 11.09 -43.76
CA LEU A 150 -4.68 10.97 -44.73
C LEU A 150 -4.88 12.25 -45.54
N GLU A 151 -4.84 13.42 -44.90
CA GLU A 151 -4.94 14.72 -45.59
C GLU A 151 -3.79 14.90 -46.58
N VAL A 152 -2.55 14.56 -46.20
CA VAL A 152 -1.38 14.60 -47.10
C VAL A 152 -1.57 13.64 -48.28
N CYS A 153 -2.09 12.43 -48.05
CA CYS A 153 -2.39 11.49 -49.13
C CYS A 153 -3.51 11.98 -50.06
N GLU A 154 -4.51 12.69 -49.53
CA GLU A 154 -5.58 13.32 -50.32
C GLU A 154 -5.01 14.45 -51.19
N GLU A 155 -4.20 15.35 -50.63
CA GLU A 155 -3.52 16.43 -51.36
C GLU A 155 -2.57 15.89 -52.45
N GLU A 156 -1.81 14.84 -52.17
CA GLU A 156 -0.98 14.14 -53.16
C GLU A 156 -1.83 13.49 -54.26
N SER A 157 -3.00 12.96 -53.91
CA SER A 157 -3.94 12.41 -54.88
C SER A 157 -4.60 13.49 -55.73
N ASP A 158 -4.86 14.68 -55.20
CA ASP A 158 -5.38 15.84 -55.91
C ASP A 158 -4.37 16.43 -56.91
N LEU A 159 -3.07 16.34 -56.60
CA LEU A 159 -2.00 16.58 -57.57
C LEU A 159 -1.90 15.47 -58.64
N LEU A 160 -2.43 14.28 -58.35
CA LEU A 160 -2.52 13.12 -59.25
C LEU A 160 -3.93 12.93 -59.87
N CYS A 161 -4.86 13.87 -59.63
CA CYS A 161 -6.30 13.74 -59.92
C CYS A 161 -6.68 13.94 -61.40
N ASP A 162 -5.74 13.80 -62.32
CA ASP A 162 -6.08 13.48 -63.72
C ASP A 162 -6.52 12.01 -63.87
N ILE A 163 -6.51 11.21 -62.80
CA ILE A 163 -6.91 9.79 -62.81
C ILE A 163 -8.23 9.62 -62.04
N PRO A 164 -9.29 9.06 -62.66
CA PRO A 164 -10.61 9.04 -62.06
C PRO A 164 -10.68 8.23 -60.75
N LEU A 165 -11.12 8.88 -59.66
CA LEU A 165 -11.24 8.37 -58.27
C LEU A 165 -11.98 7.02 -58.11
N LYS A 166 -12.72 6.57 -59.13
CA LYS A 166 -13.36 5.25 -59.14
C LYS A 166 -12.38 4.08 -59.20
N ALA A 167 -11.10 4.31 -59.46
CA ALA A 167 -10.07 3.26 -59.47
C ALA A 167 -9.33 3.10 -58.13
N ALA A 168 -9.25 4.15 -57.30
CA ALA A 168 -8.40 4.16 -56.10
C ALA A 168 -9.00 3.34 -54.94
N PHE A 169 -10.33 3.34 -54.76
CA PHE A 169 -11.01 2.61 -53.68
C PHE A 169 -11.15 1.10 -53.91
N HIS A 170 -10.65 0.58 -55.04
CA HIS A 170 -10.75 -0.84 -55.37
C HIS A 170 -9.51 -1.67 -55.03
N LEU A 171 -8.40 -1.04 -54.61
CA LEU A 171 -7.12 -1.74 -54.47
C LEU A 171 -6.56 -1.99 -53.06
N SER A 172 -7.04 -1.34 -52.00
CA SER A 172 -6.51 -1.54 -50.65
C SER A 172 -7.60 -1.80 -49.59
N THR A 173 -8.42 -2.82 -49.78
CA THR A 173 -9.07 -3.43 -48.59
C THR A 173 -8.03 -4.26 -47.84
N PRO A 174 -7.88 -4.12 -46.51
CA PRO A 174 -6.88 -4.84 -45.70
C PRO A 174 -7.00 -6.37 -45.80
N LEU A 175 -8.15 -6.85 -46.28
CA LEU A 175 -8.49 -8.25 -46.51
C LEU A 175 -7.83 -8.87 -47.75
N LYS A 176 -7.30 -8.06 -48.68
CA LYS A 176 -6.57 -8.59 -49.86
C LYS A 176 -5.28 -9.30 -49.50
N HIS A 177 -4.57 -8.82 -48.48
CA HIS A 177 -3.29 -9.39 -48.04
C HIS A 177 -3.46 -10.77 -47.39
N ILE A 178 -4.70 -11.12 -47.02
CA ILE A 178 -5.11 -12.40 -46.44
C ILE A 178 -5.87 -13.25 -47.51
N GLY A 179 -5.92 -12.78 -48.77
CA GLY A 179 -6.57 -13.50 -49.88
C GLY A 179 -8.10 -13.46 -49.86
N VAL A 180 -8.71 -12.61 -49.01
CA VAL A 180 -10.16 -12.51 -48.88
C VAL A 180 -10.71 -11.53 -49.92
N THR A 181 -11.55 -12.04 -50.83
CA THR A 181 -12.22 -11.26 -51.88
C THR A 181 -13.71 -11.08 -51.57
N LYS A 182 -14.38 -10.14 -52.24
CA LYS A 182 -15.85 -9.96 -52.12
C LYS A 182 -16.63 -11.25 -52.44
N MET A 183 -16.08 -12.16 -53.23
CA MET A 183 -16.68 -13.46 -53.52
C MET A 183 -16.63 -14.42 -52.33
N ASN A 184 -15.60 -14.31 -51.50
CA ASN A 184 -15.37 -15.16 -50.33
C ASN A 184 -16.32 -14.82 -49.17
N ILE A 185 -16.65 -13.54 -48.99
CA ILE A 185 -17.53 -13.05 -47.90
C ILE A 185 -19.01 -13.33 -48.20
N ASN A 186 -19.40 -13.33 -49.47
CA ASN A 186 -20.80 -13.51 -49.87
C ASN A 186 -21.26 -14.98 -49.92
N SER A 187 -20.35 -15.96 -49.82
CA SER A 187 -20.71 -17.38 -50.00
C SER A 187 -21.21 -18.08 -48.73
N ARG A 188 -21.09 -17.46 -47.53
CA ARG A 188 -21.57 -18.04 -46.27
C ARG A 188 -22.30 -17.00 -45.43
N ARG A 189 -23.51 -16.68 -45.86
CA ARG A 189 -24.48 -15.99 -45.01
C ARG A 189 -24.95 -16.99 -43.95
N PHE A 190 -24.55 -16.76 -42.72
CA PHE A 190 -25.13 -17.43 -41.56
C PHE A 190 -26.66 -17.35 -41.67
N SER A 191 -27.33 -18.49 -41.83
CA SER A 191 -28.73 -18.60 -41.45
C SER A 191 -28.77 -18.52 -39.94
N LEU A 192 -29.51 -17.55 -39.40
CA LEU A 192 -29.84 -17.49 -37.99
C LEU A 192 -30.61 -18.77 -37.63
N SER A 193 -29.98 -19.64 -36.85
CA SER A 193 -30.66 -20.67 -36.05
C SER A 193 -30.98 -20.10 -34.68
#